data_AF-A0A3D5A509-F1
#
_entry.id   AF-A0A3D5A509-F1
#
_cell.length_a   1.000
_cell.length_b   1.000
_cell.length_c   1.000
_cell.angle_alpha   90.00
_cell.angle_beta   90.00
_cell.angle_gamma   90.00
#
_symmetry.space_group_name_H-M   'P 1'
#
loop_
_entity.id
_entity.type
_entity.pdbx_description
1 polymer ?
#
loop_
_entity_poly.entity_id
_entity_poly.type
_entity_poly.pdbx_seq_one_letter_code
_entity_poly.pdbx_strand_id
1 'polypeptide(L)'
;MYAQDYDERLLAYSIGGQSWPILLQPYVKNFRIFRCPSSNFGRCTSDTCSQTIMYNQLQAQGVLPSYATNRYTAPGGGTGGWGLDYRELAQIPYPAERIMVGDGVCIAFISHGNWTETPYHVRMATTASYRKHNEGNNFGFYDGHAKWLSKVTANDFNTPG
;
A
#
# COMPACT_ATOMS: atom_id res chain seq x y z
N MET A 1 10.17 -2.22 -9.99
CA MET A 1 11.01 -2.25 -8.78
C MET A 1 11.86 -3.50 -8.89
N TYR A 2 13.17 -3.38 -8.78
CA TYR A 2 14.08 -4.53 -8.91
C TYR A 2 14.14 -5.26 -7.56
N ALA A 3 13.75 -6.52 -7.53
CA ALA A 3 13.94 -7.45 -6.40
C ALA A 3 15.04 -8.47 -6.72
N GLN A 4 16.01 -8.10 -7.57
CA GLN A 4 17.01 -9.02 -8.13
C GLN A 4 18.31 -9.06 -7.32
N ASP A 5 18.40 -8.37 -6.19
CA ASP A 5 19.57 -8.32 -5.32
C ASP A 5 19.35 -9.10 -4.02
N TYR A 6 19.92 -10.31 -3.99
CA TYR A 6 19.97 -11.26 -2.86
C TYR A 6 18.60 -11.80 -2.39
N ASP A 7 18.39 -13.10 -2.60
CA ASP A 7 17.25 -13.92 -2.18
C ASP A 7 15.86 -13.61 -2.78
N GLU A 8 15.78 -12.71 -3.77
CA GLU A 8 14.55 -12.37 -4.50
C GLU A 8 13.35 -11.94 -3.63
N ARG A 9 13.65 -11.36 -2.45
CA ARG A 9 12.64 -11.02 -1.46
C ARG A 9 12.18 -9.57 -1.57
N LEU A 10 10.86 -9.41 -1.52
CA LEU A 10 10.23 -8.12 -1.36
C LEU A 10 10.48 -7.55 0.04
N LEU A 11 10.41 -6.22 0.14
CA LEU A 11 10.44 -5.53 1.42
C LEU A 11 9.36 -6.10 2.36
N ALA A 12 9.68 -6.15 3.66
CA ALA A 12 8.70 -6.48 4.68
C ALA A 12 7.82 -5.26 5.01
N TYR A 13 6.53 -5.48 5.23
CA TYR A 13 5.59 -4.45 5.63
C TYR A 13 5.95 -3.90 7.02
N SER A 14 6.39 -4.79 7.91
CA SER A 14 6.93 -4.40 9.19
C SER A 14 7.85 -5.45 9.80
N ILE A 15 8.90 -5.02 10.50
CA ILE A 15 9.82 -5.86 11.28
C ILE A 15 10.08 -5.17 12.62
N GLY A 16 10.01 -5.92 13.74
CA GLY A 16 10.29 -5.36 15.07
C GLY A 16 9.41 -4.17 15.45
N GLY A 17 8.18 -4.11 14.91
CA GLY A 17 7.26 -3.00 15.08
C GLY A 17 7.52 -1.79 14.17
N GLN A 18 8.63 -1.75 13.41
CA GLN A 18 8.91 -0.70 12.42
C GLN A 18 8.22 -0.99 11.10
N SER A 19 7.58 0.01 10.50
CA SER A 19 6.86 -0.10 9.24
C SER A 19 7.75 0.08 8.01
N TRP A 20 7.28 -0.38 6.84
CA TRP A 20 8.02 -0.34 5.58
C TRP A 20 8.63 1.03 5.22
N PRO A 21 8.01 2.20 5.50
CA PRO A 21 8.64 3.50 5.23
C PRO A 21 9.82 3.78 6.18
N ILE A 22 9.75 3.27 7.42
CA ILE A 22 10.84 3.33 8.39
C ILE A 22 11.96 2.39 7.97
N LEU A 23 11.62 1.15 7.59
CA LEU A 23 12.59 0.14 7.13
C LEU A 23 13.37 0.59 5.89
N LEU A 24 12.77 1.40 5.02
CA LEU A 24 13.43 1.96 3.84
C LEU A 24 14.37 3.14 4.13
N GLN A 25 14.34 3.74 5.33
CA GLN A 25 15.14 4.93 5.62
C GLN A 25 16.64 4.82 5.34
N PRO A 26 17.32 3.69 5.61
CA PRO A 26 18.73 3.56 5.30
C PRO A 26 19.05 3.83 3.81
N TYR A 27 18.08 3.55 2.92
CA TYR A 27 18.20 3.70 1.47
C TYR A 27 17.69 5.06 0.98
N VAL A 28 16.54 5.52 1.47
CA VAL A 28 15.90 6.74 0.94
C VAL A 28 16.39 8.03 1.62
N LYS A 29 16.88 7.95 2.86
CA LYS A 29 17.45 9.04 3.68
C LYS A 29 16.59 10.32 3.82
N ASN A 30 15.32 10.27 3.41
CA ASN A 30 14.42 11.41 3.44
C ASN A 30 12.96 10.94 3.50
N PHE A 31 12.31 11.12 4.65
CA PHE A 31 10.89 10.77 4.81
C PHE A 31 9.95 11.58 3.91
N ARG A 32 10.35 12.76 3.43
CA ARG A 32 9.49 13.59 2.56
C ARG A 32 9.17 12.90 1.23
N ILE A 33 9.95 11.90 0.82
CA ILE A 33 9.65 11.08 -0.37
C ILE A 33 8.32 10.32 -0.24
N PHE A 34 7.87 10.01 0.98
CA PHE A 34 6.60 9.32 1.21
C PHE A 34 5.38 10.24 1.16
N ARG A 35 5.59 11.53 0.89
CA ARG A 35 4.55 12.51 0.67
C ARG A 35 4.61 13.00 -0.77
N CYS A 36 3.47 12.94 -1.45
CA CYS A 36 3.34 13.49 -2.78
C CYS A 36 3.39 15.04 -2.69
N PRO A 37 4.24 15.72 -3.49
CA PRO A 37 4.37 17.19 -3.43
C PRO A 37 3.08 17.94 -3.80
N SER A 38 2.28 17.37 -4.71
CA SER A 38 0.99 17.91 -5.12
C SER A 38 -0.16 17.42 -4.25
N SER A 39 0.11 16.61 -3.21
CA SER A 39 -0.98 16.03 -2.45
C SER A 39 -1.60 17.00 -1.46
N ASN A 40 -2.89 17.24 -1.68
CA ASN A 40 -3.85 17.63 -0.65
C ASN A 40 -4.53 16.39 -0.07
N PHE A 41 -3.82 15.26 0.02
CA PHE A 41 -4.28 14.12 0.79
C PHE A 41 -4.48 14.60 2.23
N GLY A 42 -5.74 14.60 2.68
CA GLY A 42 -6.06 14.92 4.05
C GLY A 42 -5.48 13.85 4.99
N ARG A 43 -5.54 14.12 6.30
CA ARG A 43 -5.28 13.09 7.30
C ARG A 43 -6.25 11.92 7.06
N CYS A 44 -5.79 10.68 7.14
CA CYS A 44 -6.73 9.56 7.15
C CYS A 44 -7.62 9.70 8.39
N THR A 45 -8.92 9.94 8.19
CA THR A 45 -9.90 10.05 9.27
C THR A 45 -10.57 8.71 9.57
N SER A 46 -10.14 7.62 8.93
CA SER A 46 -10.60 6.30 9.38
C SER A 46 -9.94 6.00 10.72
N ASP A 47 -10.74 5.54 11.67
CA ASP A 47 -10.26 5.18 13.00
C ASP A 47 -9.13 4.15 12.90
N THR A 48 -9.15 3.28 11.88
CA THR A 48 -8.18 2.19 11.78
C THR A 48 -6.84 2.59 11.17
N CYS A 49 -6.81 3.47 10.17
CA CYS A 49 -5.53 3.92 9.62
C CYS A 49 -4.81 4.84 10.62
N SER A 50 -5.55 5.75 11.25
CA SER A 50 -5.01 6.69 12.25
C SER A 50 -4.58 6.00 13.56
N GLN A 51 -5.11 4.82 13.88
CA GLN A 51 -4.73 4.03 15.06
C GLN A 51 -3.65 2.98 14.80
N THR A 52 -3.20 2.79 13.56
CA THR A 52 -2.10 1.84 13.32
C THR A 52 -0.80 2.45 13.85
N ILE A 53 -0.10 1.76 14.76
CA ILE A 53 1.23 2.15 15.30
C ILE A 53 2.16 2.65 14.17
N MET A 54 2.02 2.06 13.01
CA MET A 54 2.82 2.30 11.82
C MET A 54 2.51 3.61 11.08
N TYR A 55 1.26 4.11 11.08
CA TYR A 55 0.94 5.45 10.59
C TYR A 55 1.58 6.52 11.49
N ASN A 56 1.50 6.31 12.81
CA ASN A 56 2.07 7.22 13.80
C ASN A 56 3.59 7.34 13.68
N GLN A 57 4.27 6.32 13.17
CA GLN A 57 5.71 6.37 12.92
C GLN A 57 6.09 7.40 11.87
N LEU A 58 5.40 7.46 10.72
CA LEU A 58 5.65 8.50 9.72
C LEU A 58 5.22 9.88 10.23
N GLN A 59 4.10 9.95 10.97
CA GLN A 59 3.65 11.20 11.56
C GLN A 59 4.66 11.78 12.57
N ALA A 60 5.31 10.91 13.36
CA ALA A 60 6.39 11.31 14.27
C ALA A 60 7.60 11.91 13.54
N GLN A 61 7.76 11.61 12.25
CA GLN A 61 8.77 12.22 11.38
C GLN A 61 8.27 13.49 10.67
N GLY A 62 7.08 13.99 11.03
CA GLY A 62 6.46 15.17 10.43
C GLY A 62 5.87 14.92 9.03
N VAL A 63 5.65 13.66 8.65
CA VAL A 63 5.18 13.30 7.30
C VAL A 63 3.82 12.61 7.37
N LEU A 64 2.89 13.04 6.52
CA LEU A 64 1.65 12.31 6.27
C LEU A 64 1.84 11.46 5.01
N PRO A 65 1.52 10.15 5.05
CA PRO A 65 1.72 9.28 3.91
C PRO A 65 0.83 9.70 2.75
N SER A 66 1.38 9.61 1.54
CA SER A 66 0.66 9.71 0.27
C SER A 66 0.74 8.44 -0.56
N TYR A 67 1.39 7.39 -0.04
CA TYR A 67 1.55 6.11 -0.70
C TYR A 67 1.27 4.96 0.26
N ALA A 68 0.56 3.96 -0.27
CA ALA A 68 0.13 2.77 0.44
C ALA A 68 0.60 1.52 -0.31
N THR A 69 0.97 0.50 0.44
CA THR A 69 1.27 -0.83 -0.12
C THR A 69 0.01 -1.68 -0.14
N ASN A 70 -0.03 -2.67 -1.04
CA ASN A 70 -1.01 -3.73 -0.91
C ASN A 70 -0.80 -4.46 0.45
N ARG A 71 -1.89 -4.75 1.15
CA ARG A 71 -1.90 -5.53 2.39
C ARG A 71 -3.33 -6.01 2.69
N TYR A 72 -3.62 -7.27 2.39
CA TYR A 72 -4.87 -7.89 2.83
C TYR A 72 -4.67 -8.55 4.20
N THR A 73 -5.48 -8.14 5.17
CA THR A 73 -5.63 -8.85 6.45
C THR A 73 -6.84 -9.77 6.34
N ALA A 74 -6.61 -11.07 6.36
CA ALA A 74 -7.66 -12.09 6.42
C ALA A 74 -8.42 -12.04 7.75
N PRO A 75 -9.67 -12.55 7.79
CA PRO A 75 -10.38 -12.79 9.03
C PRO A 75 -9.50 -13.59 10.01
N GLY A 76 -9.42 -13.14 11.27
CA GLY A 76 -8.55 -13.76 12.30
C GLY A 76 -7.11 -13.22 12.36
N GLY A 77 -6.79 -12.15 11.64
CA GLY A 77 -5.48 -11.48 11.74
C GLY A 77 -4.37 -12.11 10.90
N GLY A 78 -4.69 -13.13 10.10
CA GLY A 78 -3.77 -13.68 9.11
C GLY A 78 -3.46 -12.65 8.02
N THR A 79 -2.22 -12.58 7.56
CA THR A 79 -1.86 -11.72 6.41
C THR A 79 -2.07 -12.57 5.15
N GLY A 80 -3.10 -12.25 4.36
CA GLY A 80 -3.51 -13.06 3.19
C GLY A 80 -3.33 -12.36 1.85
N GLY A 81 -2.65 -11.21 1.83
CA GLY A 81 -2.52 -10.37 0.64
C GLY A 81 -1.27 -10.60 -0.17
N TRP A 82 -1.28 -10.08 -1.39
CA TRP A 82 -0.09 -9.85 -2.19
C TRP A 82 0.55 -8.52 -1.77
N GLY A 83 0.81 -8.38 -0.47
CA GLY A 83 1.44 -7.20 0.08
C GLY A 83 2.96 -7.32 0.17
N LEU A 84 3.59 -6.26 0.65
CA LEU A 84 5.00 -6.29 1.04
C LEU A 84 5.12 -7.15 2.30
N ASP A 85 5.22 -8.48 2.20
CA ASP A 85 5.23 -9.36 3.39
C ASP A 85 6.47 -10.28 3.43
N TYR A 86 7.62 -9.74 3.03
CA TYR A 86 8.90 -10.47 2.99
C TYR A 86 8.83 -11.76 2.16
N ARG A 87 8.16 -11.67 1.02
CA ARG A 87 7.85 -12.80 0.13
C ARG A 87 8.77 -12.80 -1.08
N GLU A 88 9.00 -13.98 -1.64
CA GLU A 88 9.69 -14.12 -2.93
C GLU A 88 8.80 -13.59 -4.06
N LEU A 89 9.38 -12.87 -5.02
CA LEU A 89 8.63 -12.35 -6.17
C LEU A 89 7.96 -13.50 -6.97
N ALA A 90 8.59 -14.67 -7.03
CA ALA A 90 8.05 -15.86 -7.70
C ALA A 90 6.72 -16.34 -7.09
N GLN A 91 6.40 -15.97 -5.86
CA GLN A 91 5.12 -16.30 -5.23
C GLN A 91 3.98 -15.40 -5.70
N ILE A 92 4.25 -14.29 -6.41
CA ILE A 92 3.24 -13.34 -6.87
C ILE A 92 2.67 -13.81 -8.23
N PRO A 93 1.41 -14.29 -8.28
CA PRO A 93 0.80 -14.70 -9.54
C PRO A 93 0.42 -13.47 -10.36
N TYR A 94 0.73 -13.50 -11.66
CA TYR A 94 0.45 -12.42 -12.61
C TYR A 94 1.04 -11.07 -12.16
N PRO A 95 2.37 -10.93 -12.03
CA PRO A 95 3.00 -9.76 -11.43
C PRO A 95 2.68 -8.44 -12.17
N ALA A 96 2.39 -8.51 -13.47
CA ALA A 96 1.92 -7.38 -14.29
C ALA A 96 0.45 -6.98 -14.03
N GLU A 97 -0.29 -7.74 -13.23
CA GLU A 97 -1.69 -7.47 -12.89
C GLU A 97 -1.88 -7.22 -11.39
N ARG A 98 -0.82 -7.32 -10.59
CA ARG A 98 -0.87 -7.11 -9.14
C ARG A 98 -0.31 -5.76 -8.74
N ILE A 99 -1.15 -4.96 -8.09
CA ILE A 99 -0.74 -3.71 -7.46
C ILE A 99 0.13 -4.03 -6.25
N MET A 100 1.33 -3.46 -6.22
CA MET A 100 2.27 -3.54 -5.10
C MET A 100 2.15 -2.29 -4.21
N VAL A 101 2.13 -1.12 -4.83
CA VAL A 101 2.10 0.19 -4.16
C VAL A 101 1.26 1.15 -4.99
N GLY A 102 0.65 2.13 -4.36
CA GLY A 102 0.01 3.23 -5.08
C GLY A 102 -0.32 4.40 -4.19
N ASP A 103 -0.98 5.38 -4.76
CA ASP A 103 -1.44 6.56 -4.02
C ASP A 103 -2.40 6.17 -2.88
N GLY A 104 -2.18 6.72 -1.69
CA GLY A 104 -2.99 6.41 -0.52
C GLY A 104 -2.66 7.28 0.69
N VAL A 105 -3.67 7.59 1.50
CA VAL A 105 -3.50 8.39 2.73
C VAL A 105 -3.16 7.54 3.96
N CYS A 106 -2.93 6.26 3.74
CA CYS A 106 -2.46 5.28 4.71
C CYS A 106 -1.17 4.65 4.21
N ILE A 107 -0.45 3.92 5.06
CA ILE A 107 0.75 3.19 4.64
C ILE A 107 0.44 1.84 3.97
N ALA A 108 -0.81 1.40 4.05
CA ALA A 108 -1.32 0.21 3.39
C ALA A 108 -2.78 0.41 2.96
N PHE A 109 -3.18 -0.26 1.89
CA PHE A 109 -4.59 -0.43 1.56
C PHE A 109 -5.16 -1.47 2.52
N ILE A 110 -6.03 -1.07 3.47
CA ILE A 110 -6.57 -1.96 4.52
C ILE A 110 -8.09 -2.14 4.36
N SER A 111 -8.65 -3.32 4.72
CA SER A 111 -10.08 -3.62 4.67
C SER A 111 -10.76 -3.81 6.03
N HIS A 112 -11.98 -3.27 6.21
CA HIS A 112 -12.80 -3.45 7.43
C HIS A 112 -14.31 -3.47 7.16
N GLY A 113 -15.02 -4.59 7.32
CA GLY A 113 -16.50 -4.64 7.33
C GLY A 113 -17.06 -5.90 6.67
N ASN A 114 -18.38 -6.16 6.86
CA ASN A 114 -19.02 -7.43 6.44
C ASN A 114 -18.66 -7.77 4.99
N TRP A 115 -18.03 -8.94 4.84
CA TRP A 115 -17.08 -9.32 3.80
C TRP A 115 -17.69 -9.58 2.41
N THR A 116 -18.93 -9.14 2.21
CA THR A 116 -19.78 -9.52 1.07
C THR A 116 -20.00 -8.37 0.08
N GLU A 117 -19.70 -7.12 0.45
CA GLU A 117 -19.93 -5.96 -0.42
C GLU A 117 -18.69 -5.07 -0.51
N THR A 118 -17.90 -5.29 -1.58
CA THR A 118 -16.67 -4.58 -1.97
C THR A 118 -15.53 -4.56 -0.94
N PRO A 119 -14.35 -5.14 -1.27
CA PRO A 119 -13.20 -5.05 -0.39
C PRO A 119 -12.80 -3.58 -0.19
N TYR A 120 -12.68 -3.16 1.05
CA TYR A 120 -12.36 -1.78 1.43
C TYR A 120 -11.02 -1.29 0.87
N HIS A 121 -10.12 -2.21 0.48
CA HIS A 121 -8.92 -1.93 -0.32
C HIS A 121 -9.25 -1.11 -1.57
N VAL A 122 -10.33 -1.49 -2.25
CA VAL A 122 -10.86 -0.84 -3.44
C VAL A 122 -11.42 0.53 -3.10
N ARG A 123 -12.18 0.66 -2.00
CA ARG A 123 -12.75 1.94 -1.57
C ARG A 123 -11.68 3.00 -1.35
N MET A 124 -10.56 2.66 -0.71
CA MET A 124 -9.47 3.61 -0.53
C MET A 124 -8.85 4.03 -1.87
N ALA A 125 -8.75 3.13 -2.84
CA ALA A 125 -8.16 3.44 -4.13
C ALA A 125 -9.15 4.07 -5.15
N THR A 126 -10.47 3.97 -4.94
CA THR A 126 -11.50 4.48 -5.88
C THR A 126 -12.28 5.70 -5.39
N THR A 127 -12.27 6.01 -4.09
CA THR A 127 -13.02 7.15 -3.56
C THR A 127 -12.44 8.48 -4.08
N ALA A 128 -13.31 9.46 -4.39
CA ALA A 128 -12.89 10.77 -4.89
C ALA A 128 -11.87 11.49 -3.97
N SER A 129 -11.95 11.26 -2.66
CA SER A 129 -10.99 11.76 -1.67
C SER A 129 -9.57 11.24 -1.88
N TYR A 130 -9.40 10.14 -2.59
CA TYR A 130 -8.12 9.50 -2.86
C TYR A 130 -7.68 9.66 -4.32
N ARG A 131 -8.58 9.89 -5.27
CA ARG A 131 -8.26 10.09 -6.70
C ARG A 131 -7.71 11.49 -6.99
N LYS A 132 -6.60 11.87 -6.35
CA LYS A 132 -6.03 13.23 -6.40
C LYS A 132 -5.25 13.53 -7.67
N HIS A 133 -4.91 12.52 -8.46
CA HIS A 133 -4.14 12.68 -9.69
C HIS A 133 -5.09 12.54 -10.89
N ASN A 134 -5.68 13.66 -11.31
CA ASN A 134 -6.60 13.74 -12.47
C ASN A 134 -7.81 12.80 -12.37
N GLU A 135 -8.47 12.74 -11.21
CA GLU A 135 -9.57 11.80 -10.96
C GLU A 135 -9.13 10.33 -11.06
N GLY A 136 -7.87 10.03 -10.81
CA GLY A 136 -7.35 8.69 -10.64
C GLY A 136 -6.16 8.64 -9.71
N ASN A 137 -5.47 7.51 -9.75
CA ASN A 137 -4.31 7.19 -8.92
C ASN A 137 -3.24 6.48 -9.74
N ASN A 138 -1.99 6.70 -9.37
CA ASN A 138 -0.83 6.01 -9.88
C ASN A 138 -0.57 4.76 -9.02
N PHE A 139 -0.37 3.64 -9.69
CA PHE A 139 -0.07 2.35 -9.07
C PHE A 139 1.19 1.76 -9.68
N GLY A 140 2.07 1.23 -8.83
CA GLY A 140 3.20 0.40 -9.20
C GLY A 140 2.86 -1.07 -9.07
N PHE A 141 3.23 -1.86 -10.07
CA PHE A 141 2.98 -3.30 -10.16
C PHE A 141 4.23 -4.11 -9.82
N TYR A 142 4.03 -5.40 -9.56
CA TYR A 142 5.10 -6.30 -9.12
C TYR A 142 6.14 -6.63 -10.21
N ASP A 143 5.77 -6.56 -11.48
CA ASP A 143 6.73 -6.63 -12.60
C ASP A 143 7.53 -5.33 -12.79
N GLY A 144 7.17 -4.28 -12.04
CA GLY A 144 7.88 -3.01 -11.98
C GLY A 144 7.34 -1.92 -12.89
N HIS A 145 6.30 -2.14 -13.70
CA HIS A 145 5.67 -1.04 -14.42
C HIS A 145 4.80 -0.18 -13.48
N ALA A 146 4.44 1.01 -13.95
CA ALA A 146 3.49 1.88 -13.28
C ALA A 146 2.34 2.20 -14.23
N LYS A 147 1.13 2.33 -13.68
CA LYS A 147 -0.08 2.62 -14.45
C LYS A 147 -0.97 3.57 -13.68
N TRP A 148 -1.51 4.56 -14.38
CA TRP A 148 -2.59 5.40 -13.88
C TRP A 148 -3.94 4.70 -14.07
N LEU A 149 -4.76 4.67 -13.03
CA LEU A 149 -6.09 4.06 -13.04
C LEU A 149 -7.11 5.01 -12.42
N SER A 150 -8.17 5.32 -13.17
CA SER A 150 -9.33 6.07 -12.66
C SER A 150 -10.23 5.24 -11.75
N LYS A 151 -10.16 3.91 -11.87
CA LYS A 151 -10.91 2.92 -11.11
C LYS A 151 -10.06 1.67 -10.93
N VAL A 152 -10.20 1.03 -9.79
CA VAL A 152 -9.63 -0.28 -9.47
C VAL A 152 -10.72 -1.16 -8.87
N THR A 153 -10.49 -2.46 -8.83
CA THR A 153 -11.43 -3.49 -8.40
C THR A 153 -10.78 -4.41 -7.37
N ALA A 154 -11.57 -5.32 -6.79
CA ALA A 154 -11.06 -6.30 -5.85
C ALA A 154 -9.94 -7.17 -6.46
N ASN A 155 -10.06 -7.48 -7.75
CA ASN A 155 -9.15 -8.35 -8.48
C ASN A 155 -7.76 -7.73 -8.62
N ASP A 156 -7.63 -6.41 -8.58
CA ASP A 156 -6.33 -5.75 -8.64
C ASP A 156 -5.53 -5.90 -7.32
N PHE A 157 -6.21 -6.25 -6.22
CA PHE A 157 -5.62 -6.40 -4.87
C PHE A 157 -5.64 -7.84 -4.32
N ASN A 158 -6.62 -8.67 -4.70
CA ASN A 158 -6.83 -10.03 -4.19
C ASN A 158 -6.66 -11.11 -5.31
N THR A 159 -6.54 -12.37 -4.91
CA THR A 159 -6.42 -13.57 -5.79
C THR A 159 -7.49 -13.64 -6.89
N PRO A 160 -7.26 -14.38 -8.00
CA PRO A 160 -8.33 -14.74 -8.90
C PRO A 160 -9.36 -15.59 -8.14
N GLY A 161 -10.63 -15.50 -8.53
CA GLY A 161 -11.67 -16.41 -8.05
C GLY A 161 -11.37 -17.87 -8.33
#